data_AF-A0A354SGZ1-F1
#
_entry.id   AF-A0A354SGZ1-F1
#
_cell.length_a   1.000
_cell.length_b   1.000
_cell.length_c   1.000
_cell.angle_alpha   90.00
_cell.angle_beta   90.00
_cell.angle_gamma   90.00
#
_symmetry.space_group_name_H-M   'P 1'
#
loop_
_entity.id
_entity.type
_entity.pdbx_description
1 polymer ?
#
loop_
_entity_poly.entity_id
_entity_poly.type
_entity_poly.pdbx_seq_one_letter_code
_entity_poly.pdbx_strand_id
1 'polypeptide(L)' 'PKKNNKATFIDEISVKDLLKKNLDDLIIERPCLEILQSSEVLKKIQIINGLEKGNLTKALNGKAAGTVIYKD' A
#
# COMPACT_ATOMS: atom_id res chain seq x y z
N PRO A 1 -5.53 -9.80 8.95
CA PRO A 1 -6.79 -9.05 8.78
C PRO A 1 -8.03 -9.95 8.68
N LYS A 2 -8.47 -10.50 7.54
CA LYS A 2 -9.64 -11.43 7.55
C LYS A 2 -9.35 -12.79 8.21
N LYS A 3 -8.09 -13.25 8.12
CA LYS A 3 -7.61 -14.56 8.63
C LYS A 3 -6.78 -14.47 9.91
N ASN A 4 -6.38 -13.26 10.34
CA ASN A 4 -5.48 -13.05 11.47
C ASN A 4 -5.80 -11.73 12.17
N ASN A 5 -6.35 -11.81 13.38
CA ASN A 5 -6.76 -10.66 14.20
C ASN A 5 -5.57 -9.98 14.91
N LYS A 6 -4.41 -10.62 14.97
CA LYS A 6 -3.18 -10.08 15.56
C LYS A 6 -2.26 -9.43 14.51
N ALA A 7 -2.73 -9.28 13.27
CA ALA A 7 -1.94 -8.66 12.21
C ALA A 7 -1.70 -7.18 12.54
N THR A 8 -0.44 -6.74 12.42
CA THR A 8 -0.06 -5.34 12.62
C THR A 8 -0.40 -4.54 11.37
N PHE A 9 -1.05 -3.39 11.54
CA PHE A 9 -1.29 -2.45 10.45
C PHE A 9 0.02 -1.80 10.00
N ILE A 10 0.17 -1.60 8.69
CA ILE A 10 1.32 -0.92 8.08
C ILE A 10 0.75 0.35 7.43
N ASP A 11 1.14 1.51 7.95
CA ASP A 11 0.72 2.83 7.47
C ASP A 11 1.54 3.28 6.26
N GLU A 12 2.85 3.08 6.29
CA GLU A 12 3.76 3.43 5.19
C GLU A 12 4.90 2.40 5.09
N ILE A 13 5.25 2.02 3.86
CA ILE A 13 6.34 1.08 3.60
C ILE A 13 6.95 1.25 2.21
N SER A 14 8.26 1.05 2.14
CA SER A 14 9.03 0.98 0.90
C SER A 14 8.71 -0.31 0.12
N VAL A 15 8.76 -0.29 -1.22
CA VAL A 15 8.64 -1.53 -2.03
C VAL A 15 9.69 -2.56 -1.60
N LYS A 16 10.93 -2.11 -1.44
CA LYS A 16 12.06 -2.95 -1.03
C LYS A 16 11.82 -3.60 0.33
N ASP A 17 11.35 -2.85 1.31
CA ASP A 17 11.10 -3.36 2.65
C ASP A 17 9.86 -4.25 2.73
N LEU A 18 8.83 -3.96 1.92
CA LEU A 18 7.67 -4.85 1.79
C LEU A 18 8.07 -6.21 1.23
N LEU A 19 8.93 -6.24 0.20
CA LEU A 19 9.43 -7.49 -0.39
C LEU A 19 10.28 -8.30 0.60
N LYS A 20 11.14 -7.64 1.39
CA LYS A 20 11.94 -8.30 2.44
C LYS A 20 11.11 -8.97 3.53
N LYS A 21 9.90 -8.46 3.81
CA LYS A 21 8.99 -9.08 4.78
C LYS A 21 8.47 -10.45 4.32
N ASN A 22 8.62 -10.79 3.04
CA ASN A 22 8.24 -12.07 2.45
C ASN A 22 6.82 -12.52 2.88
N LEU A 23 5.86 -11.60 2.82
CA LEU A 23 4.47 -11.89 3.19
C LEU A 23 3.87 -12.84 2.17
N ASP A 24 3.16 -13.88 2.62
CA ASP A 24 2.54 -14.88 1.76
C ASP A 24 1.48 -14.28 0.83
N ASP A 25 0.69 -13.32 1.36
CA ASP A 25 -0.45 -12.70 0.68
C ASP A 25 -0.36 -11.18 0.80
N LEU A 26 -0.60 -10.48 -0.32
CA LEU A 26 -0.58 -9.02 -0.41
C LEU A 26 -1.95 -8.54 -0.88
N ILE A 27 -2.32 -7.33 -0.45
CA ILE A 27 -3.58 -6.69 -0.87
C ILE A 27 -3.58 -6.26 -2.35
N ILE A 28 -2.40 -6.17 -2.97
CA ILE A 28 -2.18 -5.92 -4.39
C ILE A 28 -1.27 -7.01 -4.97
N GLU A 29 -1.35 -7.24 -6.27
CA GLU A 29 -0.49 -8.22 -6.93
C GLU A 29 0.98 -7.76 -6.94
N ARG A 30 1.92 -8.71 -6.82
CA ARG A 30 3.36 -8.43 -6.86
C ARG A 30 3.83 -7.67 -8.11
N PRO A 31 3.29 -7.90 -9.33
CA PRO A 31 3.63 -7.10 -10.50
C PRO A 31 3.37 -5.60 -10.34
N CYS A 32 2.41 -5.17 -9.50
CA CYS A 32 2.21 -3.75 -9.23
C CYS A 32 3.41 -3.12 -8.51
N LEU A 33 4.11 -3.89 -7.66
CA LEU A 33 5.33 -3.44 -7.00
C LEU A 33 6.48 -3.31 -7.98
N GLU A 34 6.61 -4.25 -8.93
CA GLU A 34 7.62 -4.22 -9.99
C GLU A 34 7.42 -3.01 -10.93
N ILE A 35 6.16 -2.74 -11.30
CA ILE A 35 5.76 -1.56 -12.06
C ILE A 35 6.15 -0.30 -11.30
N LEU A 36 5.82 -0.20 -10.00
CA LEU A 36 6.16 0.96 -9.19
C LEU A 36 7.69 1.16 -9.09
N GLN A 37 8.44 0.08 -8.89
CA GLN A 37 9.90 0.11 -8.79
C GLN A 37 10.56 0.58 -10.11
N SER A 38 9.98 0.21 -11.24
CA SER A 38 10.49 0.52 -12.58
C SER A 38 9.92 1.81 -13.16
N SER A 39 8.91 2.42 -12.52
CA SER A 39 8.22 3.58 -13.07
C SER A 39 9.01 4.87 -12.90
N GLU A 40 9.04 5.69 -13.94
CA GLU A 40 9.56 7.06 -13.87
C GLU A 40 8.51 8.06 -13.35
N VAL A 41 7.23 7.78 -13.58
CA VAL A 41 6.11 8.70 -13.31
C VAL A 41 5.37 8.37 -12.02
N LEU A 42 5.22 7.09 -11.68
CA LEU A 42 4.56 6.67 -10.45
C LEU A 42 5.55 6.76 -9.29
N LYS A 43 5.18 7.49 -8.23
CA LYS A 43 6.03 7.65 -7.03
C LYS A 43 5.58 6.78 -5.86
N LYS A 44 4.27 6.46 -5.79
CA LYS A 44 3.67 5.66 -4.74
C LYS A 44 2.34 5.04 -5.19
N ILE A 45 1.94 3.98 -4.50
CA ILE A 45 0.60 3.40 -4.51
C ILE A 45 -0.02 3.65 -3.14
N GLN A 46 -1.28 4.09 -3.10
CA GLN A 46 -2.02 4.28 -1.85
C GLN A 46 -3.22 3.34 -1.82
N ILE A 47 -3.25 2.46 -0.83
CA ILE A 47 -4.34 1.51 -0.57
C ILE A 47 -5.24 2.12 0.49
N ILE A 48 -6.55 2.18 0.21
CA ILE A 48 -7.55 2.79 1.10
C ILE A 48 -8.72 1.85 1.35
N ASN A 49 -9.40 2.01 2.49
CA ASN A 49 -10.68 1.37 2.72
C ASN A 49 -11.81 2.20 2.07
N GLY A 50 -12.38 1.69 0.98
CA GLY A 50 -13.49 2.34 0.26
C GLY A 50 -14.83 2.29 0.99
N LEU A 51 -14.97 1.48 2.04
CA LEU A 51 -16.18 1.40 2.86
C LEU A 51 -16.26 2.53 3.89
N GLU A 52 -15.15 3.22 4.14
CA GLU A 52 -15.08 4.36 5.05
C GLU A 52 -15.30 5.67 4.30
N LYS A 53 -16.41 6.34 4.62
CA LYS A 53 -16.79 7.61 4.00
C LYS A 53 -15.65 8.64 4.13
N GLY A 54 -15.24 9.19 2.99
CA GLY A 54 -14.24 10.26 2.91
C GLY A 54 -12.80 9.81 2.71
N ASN A 55 -12.47 8.51 2.81
CA ASN A 55 -11.10 8.04 2.60
C ASN A 55 -10.60 8.28 1.17
N LEU A 56 -11.45 8.10 0.16
CA LEU A 56 -11.10 8.44 -1.23
C LEU A 56 -10.76 9.92 -1.40
N THR A 57 -11.62 10.81 -0.89
CA THR A 57 -11.39 12.26 -0.96
C THR A 57 -10.13 12.67 -0.20
N LYS A 58 -9.84 12.07 0.96
CA LYS A 58 -8.59 12.30 1.69
C LYS A 58 -7.37 11.90 0.86
N ALA A 59 -7.40 10.71 0.26
CA ALA A 59 -6.31 10.19 -0.58
C ALA A 59 -6.06 11.08 -1.81
N LEU A 60 -7.11 11.48 -2.52
CA LEU A 60 -7.01 12.39 -3.68
C LEU A 60 -6.44 13.76 -3.29
N ASN A 61 -6.72 14.23 -2.06
CA ASN A 61 -6.13 15.45 -1.51
C ASN A 61 -4.70 15.25 -0.93
N GLY A 62 -4.06 14.11 -1.23
CA GLY A 62 -2.69 13.82 -0.81
C GLY A 62 -2.52 13.38 0.65
N LYS A 63 -3.62 13.19 1.40
CA LYS A 63 -3.57 12.71 2.79
C LYS A 63 -3.49 11.18 2.83
N ALA A 64 -2.65 10.64 3.70
CA ALA A 64 -2.62 9.21 3.97
C ALA A 64 -3.96 8.77 4.56
N ALA A 65 -4.60 7.77 3.94
CA ALA A 65 -5.92 7.25 4.28
C ALA A 65 -5.95 5.72 4.20
N GLY A 66 -4.92 5.08 4.75
CA GLY A 66 -4.64 3.65 4.64
C GLY A 66 -3.14 3.42 4.54
N THR A 67 -2.72 2.46 3.72
CA THR A 67 -1.31 2.11 3.53
C THR A 67 -0.73 2.83 2.32
N VAL A 68 0.45 3.43 2.47
CA VAL A 68 1.24 3.99 1.37
C VAL A 68 2.42 3.07 1.07
N ILE A 69 2.54 2.64 -0.19
CA ILE A 69 3.70 1.91 -0.70
C ILE A 69 4.48 2.84 -1.63
N TYR A 70 5.71 3.20 -1.30
CA TYR A 70 6.53 4.14 -2.07
C TYR A 70 7.76 3.46 -2.69
N LYS A 71 8.32 4.08 -3.73
CA LYS A 71 9.33 3.46 -4.62
C LYS A 71 10.68 3.12 -3.94
N ASP A 72 11.17 3.92 -3.01
CA ASP A 72 12.55 3.78 -2.45
C ASP A 72 12.82 2.45 -1.73
#